data_AF-A0A0H4KCX6-F1
#
_entry.id   AF-A0A0H4KCX6-F1
#
_cell.length_a   1.000
_cell.length_b   1.000
_cell.length_c   1.000
_cell.angle_alpha   90.00
_cell.angle_beta   90.00
_cell.angle_gamma   90.00
#
_symmetry.space_group_name_H-M   'P 1'
#
loop_
_entity.id
_entity.type
_entity.pdbx_description
1 polymer ?
#
loop_
_entity_poly.entity_id
_entity_poly.type
_entity_poly.pdbx_seq_one_letter_code
_entity_poly.pdbx_strand_id
1 'polypeptide(L)'
;MCGATKVLLTIEDTLKKANSEIRRLTDELSKCDREFSKFYHELEQKTFNAVEGYYIAKNFQNLSRRRRIIKQELEAYKVMQRETKKLDLSRIKGAKHALRNTRMRQSKYIADWNIEDLNNDDFKVY
;
A
#
# COMPACT_ATOMS: atom_id res chain seq x y z
N MET A 1 12.21 11.38 18.66
CA MET A 1 11.26 11.66 17.54
C MET A 1 9.84 11.51 18.10
N CYS A 2 8.96 12.51 18.00
CA CYS A 2 7.64 12.44 18.68
C CYS A 2 6.76 11.33 18.08
N GLY A 3 5.91 10.72 18.90
CA GLY A 3 5.04 9.60 18.49
C GLY A 3 4.16 9.94 17.29
N ALA A 4 3.60 11.17 17.26
CA ALA A 4 2.76 11.63 16.15
C ALA A 4 3.51 11.68 14.79
N THR A 5 4.79 12.05 14.79
CA THR A 5 5.60 12.02 13.55
C THR A 5 5.81 10.59 13.05
N LYS A 6 6.01 9.62 13.95
CA LYS A 6 6.16 8.21 13.57
C LYS A 6 4.88 7.68 12.91
N VAL A 7 3.72 7.96 13.50
CA VAL A 7 2.42 7.54 12.94
C VAL A 7 2.20 8.10 11.54
N LEU A 8 2.48 9.39 11.31
CA LEU A 8 2.33 10.00 9.98
C LEU A 8 3.26 9.37 8.94
N LEU A 9 4.50 9.00 9.32
CA LEU A 9 5.42 8.30 8.43
C LEU A 9 4.88 6.92 8.06
N THR A 10 4.38 6.17 9.03
CA THR A 10 3.77 4.85 8.77
C THR A 10 2.58 4.96 7.83
N ILE A 11 1.70 5.95 8.01
CA ILE A 11 0.57 6.16 7.10
C ILE A 11 1.06 6.49 5.69
N GLU A 12 2.03 7.40 5.57
CA GLU A 12 2.62 7.78 4.27
C GLU A 12 3.23 6.57 3.54
N ASP A 13 4.00 5.75 4.25
CA ASP A 13 4.66 4.57 3.69
C ASP A 13 3.66 3.48 3.30
N THR A 14 2.64 3.24 4.13
CA THR A 14 1.57 2.29 3.81
C THR A 14 0.80 2.71 2.56
N LEU A 15 0.47 4.00 2.41
CA LEU A 15 -0.19 4.51 1.21
C LEU A 15 0.69 4.37 -0.05
N LYS A 16 2.00 4.63 0.07
CA LYS A 16 2.94 4.41 -1.04
C LYS A 16 3.02 2.94 -1.44
N LYS A 17 3.12 2.03 -0.46
CA LYS A 17 3.15 0.58 -0.70
C LYS A 17 1.87 0.10 -1.39
N ALA A 18 0.70 0.56 -0.94
CA ALA A 18 -0.55 0.21 -1.60
C ALA A 18 -0.58 0.66 -3.07
N ASN A 19 -0.09 1.87 -3.37
CA ASN A 19 0.00 2.36 -4.74
C ASN A 19 1.00 1.56 -5.60
N SER A 20 2.12 1.11 -5.03
CA SER A 20 3.05 0.23 -5.75
C SER A 20 2.44 -1.14 -6.02
N GLU A 21 1.70 -1.70 -5.07
CA GLU A 21 1.01 -2.99 -5.25
C GLU A 21 -0.06 -2.91 -6.33
N ILE A 22 -0.84 -1.82 -6.39
CA ILE A 22 -1.81 -1.59 -7.48
C ILE A 22 -1.11 -1.62 -8.84
N ARG A 23 0.05 -0.96 -8.98
CA ARG A 23 0.82 -0.97 -10.24
C ARG A 23 1.30 -2.37 -10.57
N ARG A 24 1.93 -3.07 -9.61
CA ARG A 24 2.42 -4.44 -9.78
C ARG A 24 1.31 -5.39 -10.23
N LEU A 25 0.15 -5.37 -9.54
CA LEU A 25 -1.00 -6.21 -9.86
C LEU A 25 -1.61 -5.86 -11.23
N THR A 26 -1.58 -4.59 -11.62
CA THR A 26 -2.03 -4.17 -12.96
C THR A 26 -1.12 -4.73 -14.05
N ASP A 27 0.20 -4.69 -13.85
CA ASP A 27 1.17 -5.26 -14.79
C ASP A 27 1.04 -6.78 -14.87
N GLU A 28 0.83 -7.46 -13.75
CA GLU A 28 0.59 -8.91 -13.71
C GLU A 28 -0.71 -9.30 -14.41
N LEU A 29 -1.78 -8.51 -14.22
CA LEU A 29 -3.03 -8.72 -14.92
C LEU A 29 -2.84 -8.58 -16.44
N SER A 30 -2.10 -7.56 -16.88
CA SER A 30 -1.76 -7.36 -18.29
C SER A 30 -0.93 -8.51 -18.87
N LYS A 31 0.00 -9.09 -18.10
CA LYS A 31 0.72 -10.31 -18.50
C LYS A 31 -0.24 -11.49 -18.68
N CYS A 32 -1.15 -11.71 -17.71
CA CYS A 32 -2.15 -12.76 -17.81
C CYS A 32 -3.07 -12.57 -19.03
N ASP A 33 -3.53 -11.34 -19.29
CA ASP A 33 -4.40 -11.05 -20.44
C ASP A 33 -3.68 -11.30 -21.77
N ARG A 34 -2.37 -10.99 -21.88
CA ARG A 34 -1.56 -11.35 -23.06
C ARG A 34 -1.41 -12.85 -23.23
N GLU A 35 -1.20 -13.61 -22.15
CA GLU A 35 -1.16 -15.07 -22.19
C GLU A 35 -2.52 -15.65 -22.63
N PHE A 36 -3.62 -15.06 -22.15
CA PHE A 36 -4.97 -15.41 -22.59
C PHE A 36 -5.16 -15.21 -24.09
N SER A 37 -4.76 -14.06 -24.63
CA SER A 37 -4.85 -13.79 -26.07
C SER A 37 -4.04 -14.78 -26.90
N LYS A 38 -2.82 -15.13 -26.46
CA LYS A 38 -2.01 -16.17 -27.12
C LYS A 38 -2.70 -17.53 -27.10
N PHE A 39 -3.28 -17.89 -25.95
CA PHE A 39 -3.99 -19.14 -25.80
C PHE A 39 -5.20 -19.25 -26.73
N TYR A 40 -5.99 -18.17 -26.86
CA TYR A 40 -7.11 -18.13 -27.82
C TYR A 40 -6.63 -18.30 -29.26
N HIS A 41 -5.57 -17.59 -29.64
CA HIS A 41 -4.98 -17.72 -30.97
C HIS A 41 -4.46 -19.14 -31.26
N GLU A 42 -3.87 -19.81 -30.27
CA GLU A 42 -3.44 -21.21 -30.42
C GLU A 42 -4.63 -22.17 -30.59
N LEU A 43 -5.73 -21.95 -29.85
CA LEU A 43 -6.96 -22.72 -30.00
C LEU A 43 -7.60 -22.56 -31.39
N GLU A 44 -7.52 -21.36 -31.98
CA GLU A 44 -8.06 -21.09 -33.31
C GLU A 44 -7.26 -21.76 -34.43
N GLN A 45 -5.95 -21.92 -34.24
CA GLN A 45 -5.05 -22.36 -35.33
C GLN A 45 -4.65 -23.83 -35.27
N LYS A 46 -4.70 -24.47 -34.10
CA LYS A 46 -4.25 -25.85 -33.95
C LYS A 46 -5.42 -26.83 -33.89
N THR A 47 -5.31 -27.91 -34.65
CA THR A 47 -6.01 -29.15 -34.33
C THR A 47 -5.24 -29.86 -33.21
N PHE A 48 -5.97 -30.47 -32.28
CA PHE A 48 -5.38 -31.19 -31.16
C PHE A 48 -6.16 -32.48 -30.91
N ASN A 49 -5.45 -33.52 -30.48
CA ASN A 49 -6.07 -34.75 -30.04
C ASN A 49 -6.65 -34.62 -28.61
N ALA A 50 -7.34 -35.64 -28.13
CA ALA A 50 -8.00 -35.60 -26.82
C ALA A 50 -7.03 -35.37 -25.65
N VAL A 51 -5.82 -35.94 -25.71
CA VAL A 51 -4.81 -35.80 -24.65
C VAL A 51 -4.26 -34.37 -24.64
N GLU A 52 -3.93 -33.82 -25.81
CA GLU A 52 -3.51 -32.43 -25.97
C GLU A 52 -4.60 -31.45 -25.51
N GLY A 53 -5.85 -31.70 -25.89
CA GLY A 53 -7.00 -30.93 -25.46
C GLY A 53 -7.17 -30.89 -23.93
N TYR A 54 -6.92 -32.01 -23.23
CA TYR A 54 -6.93 -32.05 -21.77
C TYR A 54 -5.86 -31.13 -21.16
N TYR A 55 -4.61 -31.20 -21.66
CA TYR A 55 -3.53 -30.34 -21.17
C TYR A 55 -3.80 -28.86 -21.42
N ILE A 56 -4.29 -28.54 -22.62
CA ILE A 56 -4.72 -27.21 -23.02
C ILE A 56 -5.77 -26.68 -22.03
N ALA A 57 -6.85 -27.44 -21.80
CA ALA A 57 -7.91 -27.06 -20.87
C ALA A 57 -7.40 -26.85 -19.43
N LYS A 58 -6.50 -27.72 -18.96
CA LYS A 58 -5.91 -27.61 -17.62
C LYS A 58 -5.04 -26.35 -17.47
N ASN A 59 -4.22 -26.05 -18.47
CA ASN A 59 -3.40 -24.84 -18.49
C ASN A 59 -4.26 -23.58 -18.51
N PHE A 60 -5.31 -23.56 -19.33
CA PHE A 60 -6.28 -22.47 -19.36
C PHE A 60 -6.98 -22.26 -18.02
N GLN A 61 -7.39 -23.35 -17.37
CA GLN A 61 -8.02 -23.29 -16.06
C GLN A 61 -7.07 -22.67 -15.02
N ASN A 62 -5.79 -23.03 -15.04
CA ASN A 62 -4.79 -22.47 -14.14
C ASN A 62 -4.56 -20.98 -14.40
N LEU A 63 -4.43 -20.57 -15.68
CA LEU A 63 -4.30 -19.17 -16.06
C LEU A 63 -5.55 -18.36 -15.64
N SER A 64 -6.74 -18.92 -15.83
CA SER A 64 -8.02 -18.32 -15.43
C SER A 64 -8.11 -18.10 -13.93
N ARG A 65 -7.71 -19.09 -13.13
CA ARG A 65 -7.68 -18.98 -11.66
C ARG A 65 -6.70 -17.92 -11.20
N ARG A 66 -5.47 -17.93 -11.74
CA ARG A 66 -4.45 -16.92 -11.42
C ARG A 66 -4.94 -15.51 -11.73
N ARG A 67 -5.50 -15.31 -12.92
CA ARG A 67 -6.08 -14.02 -13.33
C ARG A 67 -7.19 -13.56 -12.39
N ARG A 68 -8.05 -14.48 -11.92
CA ARG A 68 -9.14 -14.16 -10.99
C ARG A 68 -8.62 -13.71 -9.63
N ILE A 69 -7.59 -14.37 -9.09
CA ILE A 69 -6.94 -13.98 -7.84
C ILE A 69 -6.37 -12.56 -7.96
N ILE A 70 -5.61 -12.28 -9.02
CA ILE A 70 -5.02 -10.95 -9.27
C ILE A 70 -6.12 -9.88 -9.36
N LYS A 71 -7.22 -10.15 -10.08
CA LYS A 71 -8.35 -9.22 -10.18
C LYS A 71 -9.00 -8.94 -8.83
N GLN A 72 -9.22 -9.97 -8.02
CA GLN A 72 -9.83 -9.82 -6.70
C GLN A 72 -8.95 -8.97 -5.79
N GLU A 73 -7.65 -9.25 -5.77
CA GLU A 73 -6.70 -8.51 -4.95
C GLU A 73 -6.55 -7.05 -5.43
N LEU A 74 -6.46 -6.83 -6.75
CA LEU A 74 -6.44 -5.50 -7.33
C LEU A 74 -7.70 -4.69 -6.97
N GLU A 75 -8.87 -5.32 -6.98
CA GLU A 75 -10.11 -4.66 -6.58
C GLU A 75 -10.10 -4.28 -5.10
N ALA A 76 -9.61 -5.17 -4.22
CA ALA A 76 -9.46 -4.86 -2.79
C ALA A 76 -8.57 -3.63 -2.57
N TYR A 77 -7.42 -3.54 -3.25
CA TYR A 77 -6.56 -2.36 -3.18
C TYR A 77 -7.21 -1.10 -3.78
N LYS A 78 -7.99 -1.22 -4.86
CA LYS A 78 -8.73 -0.09 -5.44
C LYS A 78 -9.82 0.43 -4.52
N VAL A 79 -10.55 -0.45 -3.83
CA VAL A 79 -11.51 -0.05 -2.80
C VAL A 79 -10.78 0.68 -1.68
N MET A 80 -9.69 0.10 -1.16
CA MET A 80 -8.87 0.76 -0.14
C MET A 80 -8.44 2.16 -0.59
N GLN A 81 -7.87 2.28 -1.80
CA GLN A 81 -7.41 3.55 -2.35
C GLN A 81 -8.55 4.57 -2.49
N ARG A 82 -9.75 4.14 -2.91
CA ARG A 82 -10.93 5.00 -3.05
C ARG A 82 -11.36 5.57 -1.70
N GLU A 83 -11.44 4.73 -0.68
CA GLU A 83 -11.85 5.15 0.66
C GLU A 83 -10.78 5.98 1.36
N THR A 84 -9.50 5.65 1.16
CA THR A 84 -8.38 6.40 1.73
C THR A 84 -7.99 7.63 0.90
N LYS A 85 -8.62 7.89 -0.24
CA LYS A 85 -8.30 9.05 -1.10
C LYS A 85 -8.48 10.39 -0.37
N LYS A 86 -9.34 10.41 0.67
CA LYS A 86 -9.55 11.55 1.57
C LYS A 86 -8.35 11.82 2.49
N LEU A 87 -7.54 10.79 2.78
CA LEU A 87 -6.23 10.90 3.42
C LEU A 87 -5.18 11.29 2.38
N ASP A 88 -5.36 12.49 1.80
CA ASP A 88 -4.46 13.01 0.77
C ASP A 88 -3.03 13.11 1.33
N LEU A 89 -2.05 12.56 0.59
CA LEU A 89 -0.62 12.65 0.91
C LEU A 89 -0.16 14.11 1.06
N SER A 90 -0.81 15.06 0.39
CA SER A 90 -0.56 16.49 0.56
C SER A 90 -0.86 16.96 2.00
N ARG A 91 -1.94 16.48 2.60
CA ARG A 91 -2.34 16.78 3.98
C ARG A 91 -1.39 16.16 4.98
N ILE A 92 -0.90 14.95 4.71
CA ILE A 92 0.13 14.30 5.53
C ILE A 92 1.43 15.11 5.51
N LYS A 93 1.86 15.59 4.34
CA LYS A 93 3.03 16.47 4.21
C LYS A 93 2.84 17.78 4.98
N GLY A 94 1.67 18.40 4.87
CA GLY A 94 1.30 19.60 5.64
C GLY A 94 1.36 19.34 7.15
N ALA A 95 0.78 18.24 7.63
CA ALA A 95 0.81 17.84 9.03
C ALA A 95 2.25 17.60 9.54
N LYS A 96 3.11 16.96 8.74
CA LYS A 96 4.53 16.79 9.06
C LYS A 96 5.24 18.15 9.20
N HIS A 97 4.98 19.09 8.29
CA HIS A 97 5.58 20.42 8.37
C HIS A 97 5.08 21.18 9.61
N ALA A 98 3.78 21.11 9.92
CA ALA A 98 3.21 21.73 11.11
C ALA A 98 3.83 21.16 12.39
N LEU A 99 3.93 19.83 12.52
CA LEU A 99 4.57 19.18 13.65
C LEU A 99 6.05 19.56 13.80
N ARG A 100 6.78 19.67 12.68
CA ARG A 100 8.17 20.15 12.70
C ARG A 100 8.25 21.57 13.26
N ASN A 101 7.38 22.47 12.83
CA ASN A 101 7.33 23.85 13.31
C ASN A 101 6.96 23.91 14.79
N THR A 102 5.95 23.16 15.23
CA THR A 102 5.56 23.06 16.64
C THR A 102 6.72 22.55 17.49
N ARG A 103 7.43 21.52 17.05
CA ARG A 103 8.62 21.01 17.75
C ARG A 103 9.71 22.06 17.86
N MET A 104 9.99 22.83 16.80
CA MET A 104 10.98 23.91 16.86
C MET A 104 10.56 25.01 17.83
N ARG A 105 9.27 25.38 17.86
CA ARG A 105 8.72 26.36 18.82
C ARG A 105 8.82 25.86 20.26
N GLN A 106 8.39 24.62 20.52
CA GLN A 106 8.50 23.99 21.84
C GLN A 106 9.95 23.90 22.29
N SER A 107 10.86 23.47 21.41
CA SER A 107 12.29 23.38 21.71
C SER A 107 12.92 24.73 22.07
N LYS A 108 12.46 25.83 21.46
CA LYS A 108 12.88 27.18 21.84
C LYS A 108 12.28 27.60 23.18
N TYR A 109 11.02 27.27 23.44
CA TYR A 109 10.32 27.61 24.68
C TYR A 109 10.91 26.90 25.90
N ILE A 110 11.33 25.65 25.75
CA ILE A 110 11.95 24.84 26.82
C ILE A 110 13.48 24.97 26.86
N ALA A 111 14.10 25.80 26.00
CA ALA A 111 15.55 25.86 25.87
C ALA A 111 16.25 26.29 27.17
N ASP A 112 15.58 27.16 27.94
CA ASP A 112 16.08 27.69 29.21
C ASP A 112 15.49 26.94 30.42
N TRP A 113 14.73 25.86 30.20
CA TRP A 113 14.12 25.08 31.27
C TRP A 113 15.15 24.09 31.81
N ASN A 114 15.47 24.20 33.09
CA ASN A 114 16.33 23.25 33.78
C ASN A 114 15.51 22.00 34.14
N ILE A 115 15.43 21.05 33.20
CA ILE A 115 14.53 19.87 33.28
C ILE A 115 14.89 18.94 34.47
N GLU A 116 16.10 19.06 35.02
CA GLU A 116 16.53 18.33 36.22
C GLU A 116 15.75 18.75 37.48
N ASP A 117 15.29 20.00 37.56
CA ASP A 117 14.52 20.51 38.71
C ASP A 117 13.04 20.06 38.67
N LEU A 118 12.49 19.78 37.49
CA LEU A 118 11.09 19.34 37.31
C LEU A 118 10.86 17.86 37.65
N ASN A 119 11.91 17.06 37.76
CA ASN A 119 11.83 15.65 38.14
C ASN A 119 12.12 15.41 39.64
N ASN A 120 12.51 16.46 40.38
CA ASN A 120 12.82 16.40 41.81
C ASN A 120 11.68 16.89 42.72
N ASP A 121 10.64 17.52 42.16
CA ASP A 121 9.43 17.83 42.91
C ASP A 121 8.53 16.59 42.96
N ASP A 122 8.90 15.66 43.85
CA ASP A 122 7.94 14.80 44.53
C ASP A 122 6.83 15.70 45.06
N PHE A 123 5.65 15.60 44.47
CA PHE A 123 4.40 16.16 45.00
C PHE A 123 4.16 15.60 46.41
N LYS A 124 4.76 16.22 47.43
CA LYS A 124 4.31 16.10 48.81
C LYS A 124 3.03 16.91 48.95
N VAL A 125 1.93 16.26 48.63
CA VAL A 125 0.60 16.68 49.04
C VAL A 125 0.52 16.49 50.55
N TYR A 126 0.54 17.59 51.31
CA TYR A 126 0.12 17.64 52.71
C TYR A 126 -1.41 17.68 52.79
#